data_AF-A0A1M6MTX6-F1
#
_entry.id   AF-A0A1M6MTX6-F1
#
_cell.length_a   1.000
_cell.length_b   1.000
_cell.length_c   1.000
_cell.angle_alpha   90.00
_cell.angle_beta   90.00
_cell.angle_gamma   90.00
#
_symmetry.space_group_name_H-M   'P 1'
#
loop_
_entity.id
_entity.type
_entity.pdbx_description
1 polymer ?
#
loop_
_entity_poly.entity_id
_entity_poly.type
_entity_poly.pdbx_seq_one_letter_code
_entity_poly.pdbx_strand_id
1 'polypeptide(L)' 'MRKVNLNMNENQKYEIIKRLVETDGNKERAAITLGCTRRHVNRMIARYKEQGKSCFVHGNRGKTPT' A
#
# COMPACT_ATOMS: atom_id res chain seq x y z
N MET A 1 -19.41 -0.78 -3.76
CA MET A 1 -18.09 -1.26 -3.27
C MET A 1 -18.12 -1.34 -1.75
N ARG A 2 -17.63 -2.44 -1.14
CA ARG A 2 -17.53 -2.54 0.34
C ARG A 2 -16.49 -1.53 0.84
N LYS A 3 -16.76 -0.87 1.97
CA LYS A 3 -15.84 0.10 2.59
C LYS A 3 -14.59 -0.63 3.08
N VAL A 4 -13.42 -0.30 2.53
CA VAL A 4 -12.12 -0.78 3.02
C VAL A 4 -11.63 0.17 4.10
N ASN A 5 -11.60 -0.31 5.35
CA ASN A 5 -11.05 0.43 6.47
C ASN A 5 -9.56 0.10 6.62
N LEU A 6 -8.71 1.12 6.61
CA LEU A 6 -7.27 1.00 6.83
C LEU A 6 -6.92 1.60 8.20
N ASN A 7 -5.96 1.00 8.90
CA ASN A 7 -5.34 1.65 10.05
C ASN A 7 -4.40 2.79 9.59
N MET A 8 -3.84 3.55 10.51
CA MET A 8 -2.98 4.71 10.19
C MET A 8 -1.80 4.34 9.27
N ASN A 9 -1.09 3.25 9.58
CA ASN A 9 0.09 2.82 8.81
C ASN A 9 -0.28 2.28 7.42
N GLU A 10 -1.37 1.51 7.34
CA GLU A 10 -1.90 1.01 6.07
C GLU A 10 -2.38 2.17 5.19
N ASN A 11 -3.02 3.18 5.79
CA ASN A 11 -3.50 4.35 5.07
C ASN A 11 -2.33 5.21 4.56
N GLN A 12 -1.27 5.39 5.34
CA GLN A 12 -0.05 6.06 4.89
C GLN A 12 0.55 5.36 3.65
N LYS A 13 0.66 4.03 3.67
CA LYS A 13 1.13 3.25 2.51
C LYS A 13 0.23 3.44 1.30
N TYR A 14 -1.09 3.38 1.50
CA TYR A 14 -2.07 3.60 0.45
C TYR A 14 -1.93 4.98 -0.20
N GLU A 15 -1.91 6.06 0.58
CA GLU A 15 -1.84 7.42 0.03
C GLU A 15 -0.53 7.67 -0.73
N ILE A 16 0.60 7.17 -0.21
CA ILE A 16 1.90 7.29 -0.88
C ILE A 16 1.89 6.57 -2.22
N ILE A 17 1.40 5.32 -2.27
CA ILE A 17 1.38 4.53 -3.50
C ILE A 17 0.34 5.03 -4.49
N LYS A 18 -0.84 5.44 -4.01
CA LYS A 18 -1.88 6.06 -4.83
C LYS A 18 -1.32 7.29 -5.53
N ARG A 19 -0.75 8.24 -4.78
CA ARG A 19 -0.15 9.46 -5.33
C ARG A 19 0.96 9.12 -6.32
N LEU A 20 1.83 8.16 -5.98
CA LEU A 20 2.92 7.73 -6.85
C LEU A 20 2.42 7.22 -8.21
N VAL A 21 1.30 6.50 -8.24
CA VAL A 21 0.68 6.00 -9.48
C VAL A 21 -0.03 7.11 -10.25
N GLU A 22 -0.70 8.03 -9.56
CA GLU A 22 -1.43 9.15 -10.18
C GLU A 22 -0.49 10.18 -10.83
N THR A 23 0.66 10.45 -10.21
CA THR A 23 1.60 11.49 -10.68
C THR A 23 2.84 10.94 -11.40
N ASP A 24 2.92 9.62 -11.63
CA ASP A 24 4.14 8.90 -12.04
C ASP A 24 5.40 9.38 -11.30
N GLY A 25 5.29 9.45 -9.97
CA GLY A 25 6.32 10.07 -9.12
C GLY A 25 7.60 9.22 -8.95
N ASN A 26 8.56 9.78 -8.23
CA ASN A 26 9.84 9.13 -7.94
C ASN A 26 9.68 7.94 -6.95
N LYS A 27 10.03 6.73 -7.40
CA LYS A 27 9.84 5.47 -6.67
C LYS A 27 10.85 5.30 -5.53
N GLU A 28 12.05 5.85 -5.69
CA GLU A 28 13.14 5.86 -4.72
C GLU A 28 12.79 6.73 -3.51
N ARG A 29 12.21 7.91 -3.76
CA ARG A 29 11.71 8.78 -2.69
C ARG A 29 10.60 8.09 -1.88
N ALA A 30 9.66 7.43 -2.55
CA ALA A 30 8.61 6.67 -1.88
C ALA A 30 9.18 5.52 -1.04
N ALA A 31 10.22 4.84 -1.54
CA ALA A 31 10.90 3.77 -0.81
C ALA A 31 11.54 4.29 0.49
N ILE A 32 12.23 5.43 0.44
CA ILE A 32 12.81 6.09 1.62
C ILE A 32 11.72 6.49 2.62
N THR A 33 10.65 7.16 2.17
CA THR A 33 9.54 7.57 3.03
C THR A 33 8.86 6.38 3.73
N LEU A 34 8.72 5.26 3.02
CA LEU A 34 8.10 4.05 3.55
C LEU A 34 9.07 3.14 4.33
N GLY A 35 10.36 3.50 4.40
CA GLY A 35 11.38 2.68 5.04
C GLY A 35 11.51 1.28 4.42
N CYS A 36 11.33 1.17 3.10
CA CYS A 36 11.34 -0.11 2.40
C CYS A 36 12.20 -0.06 1.12
N THR A 37 12.40 -1.20 0.47
CA THR A 37 13.16 -1.23 -0.79
C THR A 37 12.31 -0.80 -1.98
N ARG A 38 12.95 -0.28 -3.04
CA ARG A 38 12.28 0.03 -4.32
C ARG A 38 11.49 -1.16 -4.87
N ARG A 39 12.00 -2.39 -4.71
CA ARG A 39 11.29 -3.63 -5.06
C ARG A 39 9.96 -3.77 -4.30
N HIS A 40 9.93 -3.40 -3.01
CA HIS A 40 8.71 -3.42 -2.22
C HIS A 40 7.69 -2.41 -2.78
N VAL A 41 8.12 -1.19 -3.10
CA VAL A 41 7.28 -0.17 -3.75
C VAL A 41 6.69 -0.69 -5.06
N ASN A 42 7.51 -1.28 -5.94
CA ASN A 42 7.03 -1.85 -7.20
C ASN A 42 5.98 -2.95 -6.99
N ARG A 43 6.15 -3.82 -5.97
CA ARG A 43 5.15 -4.84 -5.62
C ARG A 43 3.85 -4.21 -5.11
N MET A 44 3.93 -3.14 -4.31
CA MET A 44 2.74 -2.42 -3.85
C MET A 44 2.00 -1.76 -5.01
N ILE A 45 2.71 -1.15 -5.97
CA ILE A 45 2.10 -0.60 -7.19
C ILE A 45 1.37 -1.69 -7.98
N ALA A 46 2.02 -2.83 -8.22
CA ALA A 46 1.41 -3.94 -8.97
C ALA A 46 0.12 -4.42 -8.29
N ARG A 47 0.17 -4.71 -6.98
CA ARG A 47 -1.01 -5.13 -6.21
C ARG A 47 -2.09 -4.06 -6.14
N TYR A 48 -1.71 -2.79 -6.07
CA TYR A 48 -2.66 -1.68 -6.07
C TYR A 48 -3.42 -1.56 -7.39
N LYS A 49 -2.75 -1.80 -8.52
CA LYS A 49 -3.42 -1.82 -9.84
C LYS A 49 -4.41 -2.97 -9.98
N GLU A 50 -4.14 -4.12 -9.36
CA GLU A 50 -5.00 -5.30 -9.41
C GLU A 50 -6.18 -5.24 -8.42
N GLN A 51 -5.92 -4.86 -7.17
CA GLN A 51 -6.85 -5.01 -6.05
C GLN A 51 -7.35 -3.67 -5.49
N GLY A 52 -6.75 -2.56 -5.91
CA GLY A 52 -7.04 -1.23 -5.37
C GLY A 52 -6.67 -1.12 -3.89
N LYS A 53 -7.50 -0.39 -3.12
CA LYS A 53 -7.25 -0.06 -1.71
C LYS A 53 -7.16 -1.28 -0.79
N SER A 54 -7.75 -2.42 -1.16
CA SER A 54 -7.80 -3.62 -0.31
C SER A 54 -6.44 -4.30 -0.11
N CYS A 55 -5.47 -4.11 -1.02
CA CYS A 55 -4.16 -4.76 -0.92
C CYS A 55 -3.31 -4.28 0.27
N PHE A 56 -3.68 -3.15 0.88
CA PHE A 56 -3.02 -2.60 2.06
C PHE A 56 -3.58 -3.15 3.37
N VAL A 57 -4.70 -3.89 3.34
CA VAL A 57 -5.25 -4.53 4.54
C VAL A 57 -4.35 -5.70 4.94
N HIS A 58 -3.91 -5.72 6.19
CA HIS A 58 -3.11 -6.83 6.70
C HIS A 58 -3.91 -8.14 6.75
N GLY A 59 -3.34 -9.24 6.25
CA GLY A 59 -4.03 -10.53 6.12
C GLY A 59 -4.37 -11.22 7.45
N ASN A 60 -3.75 -10.81 8.55
CA ASN A 60 -4.06 -11.32 9.90
C ASN A 60 -5.11 -10.46 10.63
N ARG A 61 -5.63 -9.41 10.00
CA ARG A 61 -6.65 -8.55 10.62
C ARG A 61 -7.93 -9.33 10.86
N GLY A 62 -8.35 -9.42 12.12
CA GLY A 62 -9.56 -10.13 12.52
C GLY A 62 -9.43 -11.66 12.51
N LYS A 63 -8.21 -12.20 12.37
CA LYS A 63 -7.95 -13.63 12.52
C LYS A 63 -7.44 -13.92 13.93
N THR A 64 -8.07 -14.85 14.60
CA THR A 64 -7.54 -15.41 15.85
C THR A 64 -6.38 -16.34 15.49
N PRO A 65 -5.21 -16.22 16.15
CA PRO A 65 -4.16 -17.23 16.02
C PRO A 65 -4.73 -18.58 16.49
N THR A 66 -4.66 -19.58 15.61
CA THR A 66 -4.93 -20.98 15.94
C THR A 66 -3.77 -21.58 16.71
#